data_AF-A0A7W1DSV5-F1
#
_entry.id   AF-A0A7W1DSV5-F1
#
_cell.length_a   1.000
_cell.length_b   1.000
_cell.length_c   1.000
_cell.angle_alpha   90.00
_cell.angle_beta   90.00
_cell.angle_gamma   90.00
#
_symmetry.space_group_name_H-M   'P 1'
#
loop_
_entity.id
_entity.type
_entity.pdbx_description
1 polymer ?
#
loop_
_entity_poly.entity_id
_entity_poly.type
_entity_poly.pdbx_seq_one_letter_code
_entity_poly.pdbx_strand_id
1 'polypeptide(L)'
;MFMSLQALTISVALLAPVQPPAAPQGSSSPPSGQTAETQAPVDTISWPVSLDRIQEAISRPPAIKTPAGRPTFRVEVIAKKPTIEDILGKGYLVGPTPGPMTHQEFLNMVTPNEFRGMGVFTGGEALTVAATSIGLQWALSKAIDKLAAAKTERAKDAARREVLDAMNQLAEARKKAGLPPK
;
A
#
# COMPACT_ATOMS: atom_id res chain seq x y z
N MET A 1 -39.07 -39.85 30.22
CA MET A 1 -37.79 -40.56 30.05
C MET A 1 -36.85 -39.58 29.36
N PHE A 2 -35.89 -39.03 30.10
CA PHE A 2 -34.89 -38.05 29.64
C PHE A 2 -33.71 -38.75 28.94
N MET A 3 -33.11 -38.10 27.94
CA MET A 3 -31.67 -38.08 27.57
C MET A 3 -31.55 -37.42 26.17
N SER A 4 -31.00 -36.21 26.03
CA SER A 4 -29.57 -35.83 25.98
C SER A 4 -29.10 -35.63 24.52
N LEU A 5 -28.93 -34.38 24.07
CA LEU A 5 -27.66 -33.65 23.86
C LEU A 5 -26.94 -34.08 22.56
N GLN A 6 -26.70 -33.20 21.58
CA GLN A 6 -25.50 -32.35 21.57
C GLN A 6 -25.66 -31.17 20.59
N ALA A 7 -25.48 -29.96 21.10
CA ALA A 7 -25.30 -28.74 20.33
C ALA A 7 -23.84 -28.63 19.89
N LEU A 8 -23.59 -28.45 18.59
CA LEU A 8 -22.25 -28.21 18.07
C LEU A 8 -21.94 -26.71 18.13
N THR A 9 -21.26 -26.32 19.20
CA THR A 9 -20.66 -25.00 19.40
C THR A 9 -19.45 -24.82 18.47
N ILE A 10 -19.52 -23.83 17.57
CA ILE A 10 -18.37 -23.39 16.76
C ILE A 10 -17.40 -22.62 17.67
N SER A 11 -16.23 -23.20 17.89
CA SER A 11 -15.13 -22.59 18.64
C SER A 11 -14.42 -21.54 17.79
N VAL A 12 -14.42 -20.30 18.28
CA VAL A 12 -13.57 -19.20 17.80
C VAL A 12 -12.15 -19.47 18.32
N ALA A 13 -11.21 -19.75 17.41
CA ALA A 13 -9.81 -19.93 17.76
C ALA A 13 -9.17 -18.57 18.09
N LEU A 14 -8.62 -18.49 19.29
CA LEU A 14 -7.96 -17.34 19.91
C LEU A 14 -6.74 -16.85 19.11
N LEU A 15 -6.62 -15.52 18.99
CA LEU A 15 -5.35 -14.82 18.77
C LEU A 15 -4.40 -15.08 19.94
N ALA A 16 -3.25 -15.69 19.67
CA ALA A 16 -2.15 -15.79 20.64
C ALA A 16 -1.15 -14.64 20.44
N PRO A 17 -0.77 -13.89 21.50
CA PRO A 17 0.34 -12.95 21.44
C PRO A 17 1.70 -13.69 21.56
N VAL A 18 2.61 -13.41 20.63
CA VAL A 18 4.01 -13.86 20.67
C VAL A 18 4.75 -13.08 21.77
N GLN A 19 5.23 -13.79 22.80
CA GLN A 19 6.15 -13.26 23.82
C GLN A 19 7.60 -13.28 23.32
N PRO A 20 8.41 -12.23 23.60
CA PRO A 20 9.85 -12.24 23.36
C PRO A 20 10.60 -13.09 24.41
N PRO A 21 11.73 -13.73 24.05
CA PRO A 21 12.49 -14.56 24.99
C PRO A 21 13.25 -13.72 26.02
N ALA A 22 13.25 -14.21 27.26
CA ALA A 22 13.96 -13.68 28.41
C ALA A 22 15.48 -13.90 28.31
N ALA A 23 16.27 -12.91 28.71
CA ALA A 23 17.71 -13.02 28.89
C ALA A 23 18.04 -13.80 30.19
N PRO A 24 19.06 -14.68 30.20
CA PRO A 24 19.47 -15.38 31.40
C PRO A 24 20.19 -14.43 32.37
N GLN A 25 19.67 -14.32 33.59
CA GLN A 25 20.38 -13.78 34.74
C GLN A 25 21.35 -14.84 35.28
N GLY A 26 22.65 -14.52 35.25
CA GLY A 26 23.69 -15.23 35.97
C GLY A 26 24.21 -14.34 37.10
N SER A 27 24.01 -14.79 38.33
CA SER A 27 24.48 -14.18 39.58
C SER A 27 25.96 -14.45 39.83
N SER A 28 26.69 -13.45 40.34
CA SER A 28 27.77 -13.67 41.31
C SER A 28 28.13 -12.36 42.04
N SER A 29 28.02 -12.41 43.37
CA SER A 29 28.53 -11.43 44.35
C SER A 29 30.03 -11.68 44.64
N PRO A 30 30.73 -10.76 45.33
CA PRO A 30 32.15 -10.48 45.12
C PRO A 30 33.07 -11.23 46.11
N PRO A 31 34.40 -11.12 45.91
CA PRO A 31 35.31 -10.95 47.02
C PRO A 31 35.97 -9.57 46.96
N SER A 32 35.90 -8.87 48.09
CA SER A 32 36.70 -7.70 48.40
C SER A 32 38.19 -8.05 48.38
N GLY A 33 38.97 -7.26 47.65
CA GLY A 33 40.43 -7.29 47.67
C GLY A 33 40.92 -5.85 47.47
N GLN A 34 41.34 -5.25 48.57
CA GLN A 34 41.81 -3.88 48.68
C GLN A 34 43.26 -3.80 48.19
N THR A 35 43.53 -2.99 47.16
CA THR A 35 44.83 -2.31 47.01
C THR A 35 44.62 -1.03 46.21
N ALA A 36 44.84 0.10 46.87
CA ALA A 36 44.93 1.39 46.22
C ALA A 36 46.25 1.46 45.46
N GLU A 37 46.22 1.86 44.19
CA GLU A 37 47.37 2.46 43.52
C GLU A 37 46.92 3.25 42.28
N THR A 38 47.15 4.56 42.36
CA THR A 38 47.50 5.48 41.26
C THR A 38 46.49 5.68 40.14
N GLN A 39 45.83 6.85 40.18
CA GLN A 39 45.14 7.44 39.02
C GLN A 39 46.13 7.60 37.86
N ALA A 40 46.05 6.69 36.89
CA ALA A 40 46.64 6.91 35.57
C ALA A 40 45.89 8.07 34.88
N PRO A 41 46.58 8.92 34.10
CA PRO A 41 45.94 9.96 33.33
C PRO A 41 44.91 9.32 32.42
N VAL A 42 43.72 9.91 32.36
CA VAL A 42 42.68 9.49 31.42
C VAL A 42 43.30 9.57 30.03
N ASP A 43 43.64 8.42 29.46
CA ASP A 43 44.12 8.31 28.10
C ASP A 43 43.10 9.01 27.20
N THR A 44 43.50 10.18 26.70
CA THR A 44 42.79 10.89 25.64
C THR A 44 42.81 9.95 24.45
N ILE A 45 41.71 9.21 24.30
CA ILE A 45 41.46 8.35 23.14
C ILE A 45 41.73 9.21 21.91
N SER A 46 42.84 8.92 21.24
CA SER A 46 43.29 9.61 20.04
C SER A 46 42.40 9.17 18.90
N TRP A 47 41.24 9.81 18.81
CA TRP A 47 40.36 9.59 17.68
C TRP A 47 41.04 10.16 16.44
N PRO A 48 41.04 9.43 15.31
CA PRO A 48 41.58 9.92 14.03
C PRO A 48 40.79 11.13 13.49
N VAL A 49 39.74 11.54 14.19
CA VAL A 49 38.87 12.66 13.86
C VAL A 49 38.91 13.66 15.01
N SER A 50 39.33 14.89 14.72
CA SER A 50 39.35 15.98 15.68
C SER A 50 37.92 16.43 16.02
N LEU A 51 37.48 16.18 17.25
CA LEU A 51 36.16 16.58 17.75
C LEU A 51 35.94 18.10 17.62
N ASP A 52 36.98 18.90 17.82
CA ASP A 52 36.92 20.36 17.70
C ASP A 52 36.52 20.81 16.29
N ARG A 53 37.04 20.16 15.24
CA ARG A 53 36.66 20.48 13.85
C ARG A 53 35.21 20.08 13.54
N ILE A 54 34.73 18.98 14.13
CA ILE A 54 33.33 18.57 13.98
C ILE A 54 32.41 19.59 14.65
N GLN A 55 32.77 20.01 15.87
CA GLN A 55 32.00 20.99 16.62
C GLN A 55 31.96 22.34 15.90
N GLU A 56 33.10 22.79 15.37
CA GLU A 56 33.18 23.98 14.54
C GLU A 56 32.32 23.85 13.28
N ALA A 57 32.37 22.71 12.59
CA ALA A 57 31.57 22.47 11.38
C ALA A 57 30.05 22.45 11.65
N ILE A 58 29.62 21.94 12.80
CA ILE A 58 28.21 21.92 13.22
C ILE A 58 27.73 23.32 13.63
N SER A 59 28.59 24.12 14.26
CA SER A 59 28.26 25.50 14.67
C SER A 59 28.13 26.48 13.51
N ARG A 60 28.64 26.13 12.31
CA ARG A 60 28.50 26.97 11.13
C ARG A 60 27.04 26.98 10.67
N PRO A 61 26.43 28.15 10.44
CA PRO A 61 25.07 28.21 9.92
C PRO A 61 25.00 27.50 8.56
N PRO A 62 23.99 26.63 8.33
CA PRO A 62 23.88 25.87 7.10
C PRO A 62 23.79 26.81 5.90
N ALA A 63 24.66 26.60 4.92
CA ALA A 63 24.74 27.44 3.72
C ALA A 63 23.44 27.46 2.90
N ILE A 64 22.61 26.42 3.05
CA ILE A 64 21.34 26.27 2.34
C ILE A 64 20.20 26.50 3.34
N LYS A 65 19.63 27.70 3.31
CA LYS A 65 18.36 28.00 3.96
C LYS A 65 17.24 27.47 3.07
N THR A 66 16.73 26.27 3.37
CA THR A 66 15.47 25.84 2.75
C THR A 66 14.35 26.77 3.22
N PRO A 67 13.55 27.36 2.32
CA PRO A 67 12.34 28.07 2.73
C PRO A 67 11.47 27.12 3.57
N ALA A 68 10.65 27.66 4.48
CA ALA A 68 9.82 26.93 5.45
C ALA A 68 8.68 26.11 4.80
N GLY A 69 9.05 25.21 3.89
CA GLY A 69 8.20 24.35 3.10
C GLY A 69 9.06 23.19 2.62
N ARG A 70 8.47 21.99 2.59
CA ARG A 70 9.15 20.79 2.13
C ARG A 70 9.76 21.05 0.74
N PRO A 71 11.07 20.82 0.53
CA PRO A 71 11.67 20.99 -0.78
C PRO A 71 10.93 20.07 -1.75
N THR A 72 10.26 20.67 -2.73
CA THR A 72 9.52 19.94 -3.76
C THR A 72 10.41 19.85 -4.98
N PHE A 73 11.05 18.70 -5.17
CA PHE A 73 11.82 18.41 -6.37
C PHE A 73 10.84 18.01 -7.48
N ARG A 74 10.81 18.78 -8.57
CA ARG A 74 10.06 18.42 -9.78
C ARG A 74 11.02 17.75 -10.74
N VAL A 75 10.72 16.51 -11.11
CA VAL A 75 11.48 15.75 -12.10
C VAL A 75 10.65 15.66 -13.36
N GLU A 76 11.19 16.15 -14.47
CA GLU A 76 10.62 15.95 -15.80
C GLU A 76 11.31 14.75 -16.44
N VAL A 77 10.56 13.69 -16.70
CA VAL A 77 11.06 12.51 -17.39
C VAL A 77 10.73 12.65 -18.87
N ILE A 78 11.70 13.10 -19.66
CA ILE A 78 11.61 13.13 -21.12
C ILE A 78 11.94 11.73 -21.63
N ALA A 79 10.95 10.84 -21.62
CA ALA A 79 11.06 9.50 -22.18
C ALA A 79 9.85 9.18 -23.05
N LYS A 80 10.07 8.47 -24.16
CA LYS A 80 8.98 7.87 -24.93
C LYS A 80 8.30 6.82 -24.05
N LYS A 81 6.99 6.95 -23.83
CA LYS A 81 6.21 5.93 -23.10
C LYS A 81 6.31 4.61 -23.88
N PRO A 82 6.91 3.54 -23.32
CA PRO A 82 6.98 2.26 -24.01
C PRO A 82 5.57 1.72 -24.22
N THR A 83 5.27 1.26 -25.43
CA THR A 83 4.01 0.54 -25.67
C THR A 83 4.20 -0.94 -25.35
N ILE A 84 3.09 -1.69 -25.24
CA ILE A 84 3.14 -3.13 -24.95
C ILE A 84 3.93 -3.86 -26.05
N GLU A 85 3.84 -3.37 -27.29
CA GLU A 85 4.58 -3.86 -28.45
C GLU A 85 6.09 -3.58 -28.36
N ASP A 86 6.50 -2.46 -27.75
CA ASP A 86 7.92 -2.16 -27.52
C ASP A 86 8.55 -3.13 -26.50
N ILE A 87 7.75 -3.68 -25.60
CA ILE A 87 8.18 -4.60 -24.53
C ILE A 87 8.09 -6.06 -24.99
N LEU A 88 6.97 -6.44 -25.61
CA LEU A 88 6.64 -7.83 -25.95
C LEU A 88 6.91 -8.18 -27.43
N GLY A 89 7.27 -7.21 -28.25
CA GLY A 89 7.50 -7.37 -29.68
C GLY A 89 6.23 -7.29 -30.52
N LYS A 90 6.43 -7.20 -31.84
CA LYS A 90 5.35 -7.23 -32.83
C LYS A 90 4.72 -8.63 -32.83
N GLY A 91 3.42 -8.70 -32.60
CA GLY A 91 2.70 -9.99 -32.55
C GLY A 91 2.57 -10.58 -31.13
N TYR A 92 2.71 -9.78 -30.07
CA TYR A 92 2.46 -10.23 -28.69
C TYR A 92 1.07 -10.85 -28.45
N LEU A 93 0.10 -10.57 -29.32
CA LEU A 93 -1.23 -11.16 -29.30
C LEU A 93 -1.28 -12.57 -29.91
N VAL A 94 -0.23 -12.97 -30.64
CA VAL A 94 -0.09 -14.27 -31.27
C VAL A 94 0.83 -15.11 -30.38
N GLY A 95 0.23 -15.89 -29.47
CA GLY A 95 0.95 -16.87 -28.68
C GLY A 95 1.61 -17.95 -29.56
N PRO A 96 2.55 -18.73 -29.01
CA PRO A 96 3.27 -19.78 -29.74
C PRO A 96 2.39 -20.95 -30.20
N THR A 97 1.11 -20.96 -29.80
CA THR A 97 0.13 -21.98 -30.17
C THR A 97 -0.75 -21.48 -31.31
N PRO A 98 -1.04 -22.33 -32.33
CA PRO A 98 -1.90 -21.98 -33.44
C PRO A 98 -3.32 -21.67 -32.94
N GLY A 99 -3.63 -20.38 -32.82
CA GLY A 99 -4.90 -19.88 -32.30
C GLY A 99 -5.05 -20.06 -30.79
N PRO A 100 -5.73 -19.12 -30.10
CA PRO A 100 -6.20 -19.40 -28.76
C PRO A 100 -7.22 -20.54 -28.84
N MET A 101 -6.93 -21.67 -28.20
CA MET A 101 -7.94 -22.71 -27.96
C MET A 101 -9.17 -22.03 -27.35
N THR A 102 -10.36 -22.30 -27.91
CA THR A 102 -11.57 -21.70 -27.33
C THR A 102 -11.76 -22.25 -25.91
N HIS A 103 -12.35 -21.46 -25.02
CA HIS A 103 -12.63 -21.93 -23.65
C HIS A 103 -13.39 -23.26 -23.65
N GLN A 104 -14.32 -23.42 -24.61
CA GLN A 104 -15.09 -24.66 -24.78
C GLN A 104 -14.22 -25.84 -25.23
N GLU A 105 -13.27 -25.60 -26.13
CA GLU A 105 -12.33 -26.61 -26.62
C GLU A 105 -11.34 -27.05 -25.52
N PHE A 106 -10.93 -26.12 -24.65
CA PHE A 106 -10.16 -26.44 -23.44
C PHE A 106 -10.97 -27.31 -22.48
N LEU A 107 -12.20 -26.91 -22.15
CA LEU A 107 -13.09 -27.71 -21.31
C LEU A 107 -13.36 -29.09 -21.93
N ASN A 108 -13.45 -29.16 -23.25
CA ASN A 108 -13.59 -30.41 -23.99
C ASN A 108 -12.30 -31.27 -24.02
N MET A 109 -11.15 -30.74 -23.60
CA MET A 109 -9.91 -31.51 -23.47
C MET A 109 -9.70 -32.00 -22.04
N VAL A 110 -9.95 -31.12 -21.05
CA VAL A 110 -9.61 -31.39 -19.64
C VAL A 110 -10.75 -31.99 -18.82
N THR A 111 -12.00 -31.78 -19.23
CA THR A 111 -13.17 -32.29 -18.50
C THR A 111 -13.66 -33.55 -19.19
N PRO A 112 -13.70 -34.73 -18.55
CA PRO A 112 -14.33 -35.93 -19.12
C PRO A 112 -15.81 -35.69 -19.44
N ASN A 113 -16.37 -36.42 -20.40
CA ASN A 113 -17.75 -36.19 -20.88
C ASN A 113 -18.79 -36.23 -19.74
N GLU A 114 -18.61 -37.09 -18.74
CA GLU A 114 -19.47 -37.15 -17.54
C GLU A 114 -19.51 -35.86 -16.69
N PHE A 115 -18.56 -34.94 -16.85
CA PHE A 115 -18.52 -33.67 -16.12
C PHE A 115 -18.82 -32.44 -17.02
N ARG A 116 -19.11 -32.66 -18.31
CA ARG A 116 -19.43 -31.58 -19.26
C ARG A 116 -20.91 -31.22 -19.19
N GLY A 117 -21.22 -30.28 -18.31
CA GLY A 117 -22.54 -29.66 -18.23
C GLY A 117 -23.41 -30.32 -17.17
N MET A 118 -23.54 -29.64 -16.03
CA MET A 118 -24.66 -29.78 -15.08
C MET A 118 -24.99 -31.19 -14.56
N GLY A 119 -24.21 -32.24 -14.87
CA GLY A 119 -24.46 -33.61 -14.43
C GLY A 119 -24.20 -33.83 -12.93
N VAL A 120 -23.52 -32.89 -12.28
CA VAL A 120 -23.19 -32.95 -10.84
C VAL A 120 -24.13 -32.14 -9.96
N PHE A 121 -25.09 -31.41 -10.54
CA PHE A 121 -26.10 -30.65 -9.79
C PHE A 121 -27.49 -31.21 -10.08
N THR A 122 -27.99 -32.04 -9.18
CA THR A 122 -29.40 -32.45 -9.17
C THR A 122 -30.27 -31.20 -9.01
N GLY A 123 -30.87 -30.70 -10.09
CA GLY A 123 -32.08 -29.84 -10.21
C GLY A 123 -32.24 -28.57 -9.33
N GLY A 124 -32.04 -28.65 -8.02
CA GLY A 124 -32.23 -27.56 -7.06
C GLY A 124 -30.98 -26.76 -6.74
N GLU A 125 -29.80 -27.40 -6.66
CA GLU A 125 -28.54 -26.72 -6.30
C GLU A 125 -28.03 -25.80 -7.41
N ALA A 126 -28.23 -26.18 -8.68
CA ALA A 126 -27.90 -25.33 -9.82
C ALA A 126 -28.70 -24.02 -9.83
N LEU A 127 -29.95 -24.06 -9.36
CA LEU A 127 -30.84 -22.90 -9.30
C LEU A 127 -30.42 -21.94 -8.18
N THR A 128 -29.93 -22.48 -7.05
CA THR A 128 -29.38 -21.68 -5.95
C THR A 128 -28.04 -21.03 -6.32
N VAL A 129 -27.17 -21.77 -7.01
CA VAL A 129 -25.91 -21.23 -7.51
C VAL A 129 -26.16 -20.14 -8.55
N ALA A 130 -27.10 -20.34 -9.49
CA ALA A 130 -27.49 -19.34 -10.48
C ALA A 130 -28.09 -18.07 -9.83
N ALA A 131 -28.96 -18.23 -8.83
CA ALA A 131 -29.51 -17.09 -8.10
C ALA A 131 -28.42 -16.30 -7.36
N THR A 132 -27.47 -17.02 -6.74
CA THR A 132 -26.35 -16.39 -6.02
C THR A 132 -25.42 -15.66 -6.99
N SER A 133 -25.12 -16.22 -8.16
CA SER A 133 -24.28 -15.56 -9.16
C SER A 133 -24.93 -14.30 -9.73
N ILE A 134 -26.25 -14.32 -9.98
CA ILE A 134 -27.00 -13.14 -10.43
C ILE A 134 -26.99 -12.04 -9.34
N GLY A 135 -27.21 -12.43 -8.08
CA GLY A 135 -27.15 -11.49 -6.95
C GLY A 135 -25.76 -10.85 -6.80
N LEU A 136 -24.70 -11.66 -6.93
CA LEU A 136 -23.32 -11.18 -6.84
C LEU A 136 -22.98 -10.21 -7.97
N GLN A 137 -23.41 -10.53 -9.20
CA GLN A 137 -23.18 -9.69 -10.37
C GLN A 137 -23.92 -8.34 -10.24
N TRP A 138 -25.16 -8.35 -9.76
CA TRP A 138 -25.91 -7.12 -9.49
C TRP A 138 -25.24 -6.25 -8.42
N ALA A 139 -24.81 -6.87 -7.32
CA ALA A 139 -24.12 -6.17 -6.23
C ALA A 139 -22.79 -5.55 -6.70
N LEU A 140 -22.03 -6.27 -7.52
CA LEU A 140 -20.76 -5.79 -8.08
C LEU A 140 -20.98 -4.60 -9.02
N SER A 141 -21.94 -4.68 -9.94
CA SER A 141 -22.29 -3.56 -10.83
C SER A 141 -22.69 -2.31 -10.03
N LYS A 142 -23.50 -2.48 -8.97
CA LYS A 142 -23.87 -1.35 -8.08
C LYS A 142 -22.68 -0.77 -7.32
N ALA A 143 -21.71 -1.59 -6.91
CA ALA A 143 -20.49 -1.10 -6.27
C ALA A 143 -19.63 -0.29 -7.24
N ILE A 144 -19.50 -0.74 -8.49
CA ILE A 144 -18.77 -0.05 -9.56
C ILE A 144 -19.44 1.31 -9.86
N ASP A 145 -20.77 1.33 -10.03
CA ASP A 145 -21.51 2.57 -10.29
C ASP A 145 -21.33 3.60 -9.17
N LYS A 146 -21.39 3.15 -7.90
CA LYS A 146 -21.16 4.03 -6.74
C LYS A 146 -19.73 4.58 -6.71
N LEU A 147 -18.74 3.76 -7.05
CA LEU A 147 -17.34 4.19 -7.11
C LEU A 147 -17.13 5.22 -8.23
N ALA A 148 -17.73 4.99 -9.40
CA ALA A 148 -17.68 5.90 -10.53
C ALA A 148 -18.34 7.24 -10.20
N ALA A 149 -19.54 7.22 -9.61
CA ALA A 149 -20.23 8.43 -9.16
C ALA A 149 -19.40 9.23 -8.14
N ALA A 150 -18.79 8.56 -7.17
CA ALA A 150 -17.93 9.22 -6.16
C ALA A 150 -16.68 9.86 -6.78
N LYS A 151 -16.08 9.24 -7.81
CA LYS A 151 -14.97 9.85 -8.55
C LYS A 151 -15.41 11.10 -9.33
N THR A 152 -16.55 11.04 -9.99
CA THR A 152 -17.09 12.16 -10.76
C THR A 152 -17.43 13.36 -9.87
N GLU A 153 -18.01 13.13 -8.68
CA GLU A 153 -18.27 14.22 -7.73
C GLU A 153 -16.98 14.87 -7.21
N ARG A 154 -15.95 14.08 -6.89
CA ARG A 154 -14.63 14.64 -6.54
C ARG A 154 -14.02 15.46 -7.66
N ALA A 155 -14.17 15.03 -8.91
CA ALA A 155 -13.68 15.79 -10.06
C ALA A 155 -14.42 17.11 -10.24
N LYS A 156 -15.75 17.13 -10.07
CA LYS A 156 -16.55 18.36 -10.10
C LYS A 156 -16.17 19.33 -8.98
N ASP A 157 -15.96 18.82 -7.76
CA ASP A 157 -15.56 19.66 -6.62
C ASP A 157 -14.15 20.23 -6.78
N ALA A 158 -13.22 19.47 -7.37
CA ALA A 158 -11.91 19.98 -7.74
C ALA A 158 -12.02 21.11 -8.77
N ALA A 159 -12.80 20.90 -9.84
CA ALA A 159 -13.03 21.93 -10.86
C ALA A 159 -13.69 23.20 -10.29
N ARG A 160 -14.66 23.06 -9.38
CA ARG A 160 -15.27 24.22 -8.69
C ARG A 160 -14.26 24.99 -7.86
N ARG A 161 -13.35 24.30 -7.16
CA ARG A 161 -12.29 24.94 -6.38
C ARG A 161 -11.31 25.70 -7.28
N GLU A 162 -10.92 25.12 -8.40
CA GLU A 162 -10.04 25.78 -9.38
C GLU A 162 -10.68 27.06 -9.94
N VAL A 163 -11.98 27.03 -10.26
CA VAL A 163 -12.71 28.23 -10.71
C VAL A 163 -12.76 29.30 -9.62
N LEU A 164 -13.09 28.92 -8.38
CA LEU A 164 -13.14 29.88 -7.26
C LEU A 164 -11.76 30.49 -6.97
N ASP A 165 -10.70 29.69 -7.04
CA ASP A 165 -9.33 30.17 -6.87
C ASP A 165 -8.94 31.15 -7.98
N ALA A 166 -9.23 30.83 -9.24
CA ALA A 166 -9.01 31.73 -10.38
C ALA A 166 -9.80 33.04 -10.24
N MET A 167 -11.04 32.99 -9.75
CA MET A 167 -11.84 34.19 -9.48
C MET A 167 -11.26 35.04 -8.35
N ASN A 168 -10.76 34.42 -7.27
CA ASN A 168 -10.07 35.13 -6.19
C ASN A 168 -8.78 35.79 -6.67
N GLN A 169 -7.95 35.07 -7.44
CA GLN A 169 -6.73 35.62 -8.03
C GLN A 169 -7.04 36.82 -8.96
N LEU A 170 -8.10 36.74 -9.75
CA LEU A 170 -8.55 37.84 -10.59
C LEU A 170 -8.99 39.05 -9.75
N ALA A 171 -9.74 38.81 -8.66
CA ALA A 171 -10.18 39.86 -7.74
C ALA A 171 -9.01 40.55 -7.04
N GLU A 172 -8.00 39.79 -6.61
CA GLU A 172 -6.77 40.32 -6.02
C GLU A 172 -5.95 41.14 -7.03
N ALA A 173 -5.78 40.63 -8.26
CA ALA A 173 -5.09 41.34 -9.33
C ALA A 173 -5.79 42.66 -9.67
N ARG A 174 -7.13 42.66 -9.69
CA ARG A 174 -7.95 43.86 -9.94
C ARG A 174 -7.86 44.87 -8.80
N LYS A 175 -7.87 44.41 -7.54
CA LYS A 175 -7.66 45.25 -6.35
C LYS A 175 -6.26 45.89 -6.37
N LYS A 176 -5.23 45.12 -6.74
CA LYS A 176 -3.86 45.62 -6.91
C LYS A 176 -3.74 46.64 -8.05
N ALA A 177 -4.54 46.50 -9.09
CA ALA A 177 -4.61 47.44 -10.21
C ALA A 177 -5.50 48.68 -9.95
N GLY A 178 -6.16 48.77 -8.78
CA GLY A 178 -6.97 49.93 -8.40
C GLY A 178 -8.30 50.07 -9.14
N LEU A 179 -8.81 49.01 -9.78
CA LEU A 179 -10.11 49.05 -10.47
C LEU A 179 -11.28 48.75 -9.51
N PRO A 180 -12.45 49.40 -9.68
CA PRO A 180 -13.62 49.14 -8.84
C PRO A 180 -14.17 47.72 -9.03
N PRO A 181 -14.83 47.13 -8.00
CA PRO A 181 -15.52 45.86 -8.14
C PRO A 181 -16.65 45.98 -9.18
N LYS A 182 -16.94 44.88 -9.88
CA LYS A 182 -18.01 44.82 -10.88
C LYS A 182 -19.27 44.25 -10.26
#